data_AF-A0A9E3DS30-F1
#
_entry.id   AF-A0A9E3DS30-F1
#
_cell.length_a   1.000
_cell.length_b   1.000
_cell.length_c   1.000
_cell.angle_alpha   90.00
_cell.angle_beta   90.00
_cell.angle_gamma   90.00
#
_symmetry.space_group_name_H-M   'P 1'
#
loop_
_entity.id
_entity.type
_entity.pdbx_description
1 polymer ?
#
loop_
_entity_poly.entity_id
_entity_poly.type
_entity_poly.pdbx_seq_one_letter_code
_entity_poly.pdbx_strand_id
1 'polypeptide(L)'
;MRALVISDTHFGAWTGEDILSEPETLALLEPHLDVDEVILLGDMFDFMFGSLRDAFKASEGLLELLRGKLQGKRFVFLAGNHDHHMVSREAEELLGLALATGKRPNELHGELRRADFFRRLLERQLAGVEVDIRYPTYMVAGVLCTHGHYLDFHARRSGAAPGRLLARALWSIAVGGQEHTPGIEDYEATITLLTSLLYTIAQLPNGTQAQRRAFAVFEGLERAVRVARAPAVAMEHGGDWVESRAAAVTRGRRLERKERERAGYRHARVNEAARRRRTGAPTGGEAASHAVRLVNPSDAAGAGVAAFEQVVTNLGWAAGTDKIVFAHTHQALDGVPGPAGSIRYWNTGSWIYEPDLSSREAYLSYLRNGWPGTAVLIDSDEPQPRLLRLREHLNPLHQMTEDDDHPRRHRIHRIGRGDDQPRARG
;
A
#
# COMPACT_ATOMS: atom_id res chain seq x y z
N MET A 1 -5.67 20.91 -15.89
CA MET A 1 -6.03 20.42 -14.55
C MET A 1 -5.03 19.36 -14.15
N ARG A 2 -4.41 19.49 -12.98
CA ARG A 2 -3.39 18.57 -12.46
C ARG A 2 -3.83 18.05 -11.10
N ALA A 3 -3.81 16.73 -10.91
CA ALA A 3 -4.18 16.09 -9.65
C ALA A 3 -3.09 15.12 -9.19
N LEU A 4 -2.74 15.15 -7.91
CA LEU A 4 -1.86 14.16 -7.29
C LEU A 4 -2.69 13.17 -6.48
N VAL A 5 -2.58 11.89 -6.80
CA VAL A 5 -3.26 10.80 -6.11
C VAL A 5 -2.29 10.07 -5.20
N ILE A 6 -2.63 9.97 -3.92
CA ILE A 6 -1.95 9.16 -2.90
C ILE A 6 -2.96 8.28 -2.20
N SER A 7 -2.54 7.17 -1.58
CA SER A 7 -3.43 6.25 -0.85
C SER A 7 -2.66 5.56 0.27
N ASP A 8 -3.36 4.76 1.07
CA ASP A 8 -2.73 3.77 1.96
C ASP A 8 -1.63 4.40 2.83
N THR A 9 -1.97 5.52 3.46
CA THR A 9 -1.10 6.17 4.44
C THR A 9 -1.17 5.47 5.79
N HIS A 10 -2.31 4.81 6.07
CA HIS A 10 -2.56 4.01 7.28
C HIS A 10 -2.13 4.73 8.55
N PHE A 11 -2.44 6.02 8.70
CA PHE A 11 -2.05 6.77 9.89
C PHE A 11 -2.59 6.11 11.16
N GLY A 12 -1.71 5.96 12.15
CA GLY A 12 -2.01 5.14 13.33
C GLY A 12 -1.87 3.64 13.08
N ALA A 13 -1.15 3.26 12.02
CA ALA A 13 -0.88 1.88 11.64
C ALA A 13 -0.49 1.07 12.87
N TRP A 14 -1.13 -0.08 13.04
CA TRP A 14 -0.79 -0.97 14.14
C TRP A 14 0.65 -1.51 14.06
N THR A 15 1.26 -1.49 12.86
CA THR A 15 2.69 -1.74 12.64
C THR A 15 3.57 -0.57 13.09
N GLY A 16 3.04 0.64 13.25
CA GLY A 16 3.82 1.83 13.59
C GLY A 16 4.86 2.21 12.53
N GLU A 17 4.58 1.89 11.27
CA GLU A 17 5.42 2.20 10.10
C GLU A 17 4.59 2.95 9.04
N ASP A 18 3.74 3.87 9.50
CA ASP A 18 3.07 4.89 8.70
C ASP A 18 4.09 5.98 8.32
N ILE A 19 4.95 5.66 7.34
CA ILE A 19 6.14 6.45 6.98
C ILE A 19 5.81 7.89 6.56
N LEU A 20 4.56 8.19 6.15
CA LEU A 20 4.14 9.55 5.83
C LEU A 20 4.00 10.47 7.06
N SER A 21 4.06 9.91 8.27
CA SER A 21 4.14 10.69 9.51
C SER A 21 5.54 11.28 9.73
N GLU A 22 6.56 10.78 9.01
CA GLU A 22 7.94 11.19 9.14
C GLU A 22 8.20 12.49 8.35
N PRO A 23 8.80 13.53 8.97
CA PRO A 23 9.10 14.80 8.30
C PRO A 23 9.96 14.64 7.03
N GLU A 24 10.93 13.73 7.04
CA GLU A 24 11.80 13.46 5.90
C GLU A 24 11.03 12.88 4.71
N THR A 25 10.03 12.05 4.99
CA THR A 25 9.16 11.47 3.96
C THR A 25 8.19 12.52 3.41
N LEU A 26 7.65 13.39 4.27
CA LEU A 26 6.82 14.53 3.85
C LEU A 26 7.61 15.50 2.93
N ALA A 27 8.88 15.73 3.22
CA ALA A 27 9.76 16.57 2.39
C ALA A 27 9.98 16.00 0.97
N LEU A 28 9.84 14.67 0.78
CA LEU A 28 9.89 14.05 -0.55
C LEU A 28 8.57 14.22 -1.31
N LEU A 29 7.44 14.30 -0.61
CA LEU A 29 6.12 14.52 -1.21
C LEU A 29 5.90 16.00 -1.57
N GLU A 30 6.38 16.91 -0.72
CA GLU A 30 6.15 18.35 -0.82
C GLU A 30 6.34 18.95 -2.23
N PRO A 31 7.42 18.66 -2.98
CA PRO A 31 7.65 19.24 -4.30
C PRO A 31 6.59 18.86 -5.35
N HIS A 32 5.82 17.80 -5.09
CA HIS A 32 4.81 17.28 -6.00
C HIS A 32 3.40 17.82 -5.71
N LEU A 33 3.25 18.64 -4.66
CA LEU A 33 1.96 19.23 -4.25
C LEU A 33 1.60 20.52 -5.00
N ASP A 34 2.41 20.95 -5.97
CA ASP A 34 2.01 21.99 -6.91
C ASP A 34 1.09 21.43 -8.01
N VAL A 35 -0.13 21.10 -7.59
CA VAL A 35 -1.24 20.56 -8.37
C VAL A 35 -2.51 21.35 -8.06
N ASP A 36 -3.58 21.21 -8.85
CA ASP A 36 -4.88 21.84 -8.58
C ASP A 36 -5.67 21.09 -7.52
N GLU A 37 -5.41 19.79 -7.37
CA GLU A 37 -6.15 18.90 -6.49
C GLU A 37 -5.26 17.78 -5.94
N VAL A 38 -5.44 17.44 -4.67
CA VAL A 38 -4.89 16.21 -4.08
C VAL A 38 -6.02 15.25 -3.75
N ILE A 39 -5.90 14.02 -4.24
CA ILE A 39 -6.87 12.95 -4.02
C ILE A 39 -6.24 11.92 -3.08
N LEU A 40 -6.84 11.74 -1.91
CA LEU A 40 -6.47 10.68 -0.98
C LEU A 40 -7.40 9.49 -1.19
N LEU A 41 -6.89 8.48 -1.87
CA LEU A 41 -7.62 7.35 -2.43
C LEU A 41 -7.73 6.18 -1.45
N GLY A 42 -8.30 6.45 -0.28
CA GLY A 42 -8.58 5.46 0.75
C GLY A 42 -7.40 5.03 1.60
N ASP A 43 -7.75 4.38 2.70
CA ASP A 43 -6.87 3.92 3.76
C ASP A 43 -5.95 5.03 4.27
N MET A 44 -6.54 6.20 4.52
CA MET A 44 -5.85 7.31 5.17
C MET A 44 -5.47 6.92 6.59
N PHE A 45 -6.40 6.33 7.31
CA PHE A 45 -6.27 5.95 8.71
C PHE A 45 -6.43 4.45 8.86
N ASP A 46 -5.75 3.89 9.85
CA ASP A 46 -5.90 2.47 10.19
C ASP A 46 -6.94 2.26 11.30
N PHE A 47 -8.19 2.68 11.11
CA PHE A 47 -9.21 2.62 12.18
C PHE A 47 -9.63 1.19 12.57
N MET A 48 -9.27 0.18 11.77
CA MET A 48 -9.51 -1.22 12.11
C MET A 48 -8.61 -1.72 13.25
N PHE A 49 -7.46 -1.07 13.47
CA PHE A 49 -6.48 -1.51 14.46
C PHE A 49 -5.95 -0.38 15.37
N GLY A 50 -6.11 0.88 14.95
CA GLY A 50 -5.74 2.08 15.69
C GLY A 50 -6.94 2.80 16.29
N SER A 51 -6.69 3.57 17.36
CA SER A 51 -7.70 4.48 17.90
C SER A 51 -7.84 5.70 16.97
N LEU A 52 -9.05 6.28 16.90
CA LEU A 52 -9.28 7.53 16.17
C LEU A 52 -8.28 8.63 16.59
N ARG A 53 -8.03 8.74 17.90
CA ARG A 53 -7.15 9.77 18.46
C ARG A 53 -5.71 9.64 17.95
N ASP A 54 -5.16 8.42 17.98
CA ASP A 54 -3.77 8.19 17.57
C ASP A 54 -3.62 8.36 16.05
N ALA A 55 -4.58 7.86 15.29
CA ALA A 55 -4.63 7.99 13.84
C ALA A 55 -4.70 9.46 13.38
N PHE A 56 -5.56 10.28 13.99
CA PHE A 56 -5.59 11.72 13.69
C PHE A 56 -4.33 12.46 14.12
N LYS A 57 -3.73 12.09 15.26
CA LYS A 57 -2.48 12.68 15.69
C LYS A 57 -1.34 12.37 14.71
N ALA A 58 -1.28 11.14 14.20
CA ALA A 58 -0.27 10.74 13.23
C ALA A 58 -0.40 11.46 11.88
N SER A 59 -1.62 11.89 11.51
CA SER A 59 -1.85 12.60 10.24
C SER A 59 -1.61 14.11 10.28
N GLU A 60 -1.34 14.70 11.45
CA GLU A 60 -1.19 16.15 11.63
C GLU A 60 -0.15 16.75 10.67
N GLY A 61 1.00 16.08 10.50
CA GLY A 61 2.07 16.56 9.61
C GLY A 61 1.65 16.64 8.14
N LEU A 62 0.94 15.62 7.63
CA LEU A 62 0.41 15.64 6.28
C LEU A 62 -0.68 16.72 6.12
N LEU A 63 -1.63 16.79 7.06
CA LEU A 63 -2.73 17.75 6.98
C LEU A 63 -2.21 19.19 7.01
N GLU A 64 -1.19 19.47 7.82
CA GLU A 64 -0.54 20.78 7.85
C GLU A 64 0.17 21.10 6.52
N LEU A 65 0.89 20.12 5.95
CA LEU A 65 1.53 20.26 4.65
C LEU A 65 0.50 20.55 3.54
N LEU A 66 -0.59 19.77 3.49
CA LEU A 66 -1.68 19.95 2.53
C LEU A 66 -2.37 21.30 2.70
N ARG A 67 -2.65 21.72 3.94
CA ARG A 67 -3.19 23.05 4.23
C ARG A 67 -2.28 24.12 3.64
N GLY A 68 -0.97 24.04 3.84
CA GLY A 68 -0.02 25.02 3.31
C GLY A 68 0.04 25.06 1.78
N LYS A 69 -0.02 23.90 1.11
CA LYS A 69 0.15 23.80 -0.36
C LYS A 69 -1.13 23.96 -1.17
N LEU A 70 -2.30 23.71 -0.59
CA LEU A 70 -3.58 23.67 -1.29
C LEU A 70 -4.49 24.86 -1.03
N GLN A 71 -3.94 26.01 -0.62
CA GLN A 71 -4.75 27.23 -0.43
C GLN A 71 -5.48 27.63 -1.70
N GLY A 72 -6.81 27.74 -1.63
CA GLY A 72 -7.69 28.02 -2.77
C GLY A 72 -7.83 26.85 -3.76
N LYS A 73 -7.28 25.69 -3.42
CA LYS A 73 -7.28 24.46 -4.22
C LYS A 73 -8.12 23.38 -3.54
N ARG A 74 -8.15 22.17 -4.09
CA ARG A 74 -9.03 21.10 -3.63
C ARG A 74 -8.28 19.92 -2.98
N PHE A 75 -8.88 19.38 -1.93
CA PHE A 75 -8.54 18.10 -1.34
C PHE A 75 -9.76 17.18 -1.43
N VAL A 76 -9.59 16.01 -2.03
CA VAL A 76 -10.64 15.00 -2.16
C VAL A 76 -10.27 13.77 -1.35
N PHE A 77 -11.14 13.40 -0.42
CA PHE A 77 -11.01 12.18 0.35
C PHE A 77 -11.96 11.11 -0.19
N LEU A 78 -11.42 9.93 -0.47
CA LEU A 78 -12.20 8.72 -0.66
C LEU A 78 -11.90 7.76 0.47
N ALA A 79 -12.93 7.15 1.04
CA ALA A 79 -12.72 6.13 2.07
C ALA A 79 -12.21 4.83 1.44
N GLY A 80 -11.24 4.20 2.11
CA GLY A 80 -10.85 2.81 1.87
C GLY A 80 -11.56 1.87 2.84
N ASN A 81 -11.16 0.59 2.86
CA ASN A 81 -11.75 -0.36 3.81
C ASN A 81 -11.32 -0.08 5.26
N HIS A 82 -10.15 0.53 5.50
CA HIS A 82 -9.71 0.91 6.85
C HIS A 82 -10.43 2.17 7.37
N ASP A 83 -10.89 3.03 6.47
CA ASP A 83 -11.67 4.23 6.80
C ASP A 83 -13.19 4.02 6.71
N HIS A 84 -13.62 2.81 6.32
CA HIS A 84 -15.00 2.52 5.92
C HIS A 84 -16.05 2.88 6.97
N HIS A 85 -15.68 2.86 8.25
CA HIS A 85 -16.55 3.33 9.33
C HIS A 85 -17.04 4.77 9.15
N MET A 86 -16.29 5.65 8.46
CA MET A 86 -16.75 7.00 8.12
C MET A 86 -17.94 6.97 7.16
N VAL A 87 -17.92 6.07 6.18
CA VAL A 87 -19.01 5.88 5.21
C VAL A 87 -20.24 5.31 5.89
N SER A 88 -20.08 4.25 6.69
CA SER A 88 -21.20 3.65 7.43
C SER A 88 -21.86 4.65 8.36
N ARG A 89 -21.05 5.45 9.06
CA ARG A 89 -21.54 6.47 9.98
C ARG A 89 -22.26 7.60 9.27
N GLU A 90 -21.75 8.10 8.14
CA GLU A 90 -22.45 9.12 7.35
C GLU A 90 -23.82 8.61 6.89
N ALA A 91 -23.91 7.36 6.44
CA ALA A 91 -25.17 6.72 6.05
C ALA A 91 -26.15 6.59 7.24
N GLU A 92 -25.67 6.18 8.42
CA GLU A 92 -26.47 6.13 9.64
C GLU A 92 -26.96 7.52 10.09
N GLU A 93 -26.10 8.54 10.04
CA GLU A 93 -26.44 9.92 10.37
C GLU A 93 -27.50 10.47 9.41
N LEU A 94 -27.36 10.22 8.10
CA LEU A 94 -28.33 10.60 7.08
C LEU A 94 -29.68 9.92 7.28
N LEU A 95 -29.69 8.61 7.58
CA LEU A 95 -30.90 7.87 7.91
C LEU A 95 -31.57 8.43 9.17
N GLY A 96 -30.79 8.69 10.23
CA GLY A 96 -31.28 9.28 11.47
C GLY A 96 -31.92 10.66 11.24
N LEU A 97 -31.29 11.51 10.43
CA LEU A 97 -31.84 12.81 10.04
C LEU A 97 -33.13 12.68 9.21
N ALA A 98 -33.18 11.75 8.26
CA ALA A 98 -34.37 11.49 7.46
C ALA A 98 -35.55 11.02 8.32
N LEU A 99 -35.31 10.08 9.23
CA LEU A 99 -36.32 9.60 10.18
C LEU A 99 -36.80 10.70 11.13
N ALA A 100 -35.88 11.53 11.65
CA ALA A 100 -36.20 12.58 12.61
C ALA A 100 -36.97 13.77 11.99
N THR A 101 -36.72 14.06 10.71
CA THR A 101 -37.30 15.25 10.03
C THR A 101 -38.41 14.92 9.04
N GLY A 102 -38.55 13.65 8.62
CA GLY A 102 -39.43 13.24 7.54
C GLY A 102 -38.99 13.72 6.14
N LYS A 103 -37.82 14.35 6.00
CA LYS A 103 -37.27 14.83 4.73
C LYS A 103 -36.58 13.72 3.96
N ARG A 104 -36.47 13.89 2.63
CA ARG A 104 -35.71 12.96 1.79
C ARG A 104 -34.20 13.20 1.92
N PRO A 105 -33.35 12.18 1.72
CA PRO A 105 -31.89 12.32 1.83
C PRO A 105 -31.27 13.48 1.03
N ASN A 106 -31.77 13.73 -0.18
CA ASN A 106 -31.27 14.82 -1.03
C ASN A 106 -31.58 16.23 -0.51
N GLU A 107 -32.53 16.36 0.42
CA GLU A 107 -32.93 17.63 1.04
C GLU A 107 -32.11 17.92 2.33
N LEU A 108 -31.28 16.97 2.76
CA LEU A 108 -30.58 16.98 4.05
C LEU A 108 -29.08 17.30 3.93
N HIS A 109 -28.59 17.69 2.75
CA HIS A 109 -27.15 17.92 2.53
C HIS A 109 -26.56 18.95 3.52
N GLY A 110 -27.28 20.04 3.80
CA GLY A 110 -26.83 21.08 4.72
C GLY A 110 -26.85 20.67 6.19
N GLU A 111 -27.82 19.83 6.58
CA GLU A 111 -27.91 19.23 7.92
C GLU A 111 -26.83 18.15 8.12
N LEU A 112 -26.64 17.28 7.14
CA LEU A 112 -25.62 16.23 7.15
C LEU A 112 -24.22 16.83 7.27
N ARG A 113 -23.90 17.85 6.47
CA ARG A 113 -22.62 18.58 6.58
C ARG A 113 -22.37 19.16 7.97
N ARG A 114 -23.43 19.55 8.68
CA ARG A 114 -23.34 20.06 10.07
C ARG A 114 -23.26 18.94 11.12
N ALA A 115 -23.70 17.73 10.80
CA ALA A 115 -23.70 16.57 11.69
C ALA A 115 -22.41 15.73 11.55
N ASP A 116 -21.87 15.61 10.33
CA ASP A 116 -20.68 14.83 9.99
C ASP A 116 -19.41 15.40 10.64
N PHE A 117 -18.93 14.71 11.68
CA PHE A 117 -17.76 15.14 12.44
C PHE A 117 -16.47 15.10 11.62
N PHE A 118 -16.35 14.14 10.70
CA PHE A 118 -15.13 13.88 9.95
C PHE A 118 -14.92 14.98 8.92
N ARG A 119 -15.97 15.34 8.19
CA ARG A 119 -15.96 16.52 7.31
C ARG A 119 -15.58 17.79 8.07
N ARG A 120 -16.23 18.06 9.21
CA ARG A 120 -15.89 19.26 10.01
C ARG A 120 -14.45 19.26 10.49
N LEU A 121 -13.91 18.11 10.84
CA LEU A 121 -12.52 17.97 11.24
C LEU A 121 -11.59 18.33 10.08
N LEU A 122 -11.81 17.76 8.89
CA LEU A 122 -11.03 18.07 7.69
C LEU A 122 -11.14 19.54 7.29
N GLU A 123 -12.35 20.11 7.23
CA GLU A 123 -12.57 21.52 6.91
C GLU A 123 -11.85 22.47 7.90
N ARG A 124 -11.78 22.09 9.18
CA ARG A 124 -11.02 22.86 10.18
C ARG A 124 -9.51 22.72 9.99
N GLN A 125 -9.02 21.50 9.80
CA GLN A 125 -7.59 21.22 9.64
C GLN A 125 -7.03 21.70 8.30
N LEU A 126 -7.87 21.82 7.28
CA LEU A 126 -7.54 22.27 5.93
C LEU A 126 -8.21 23.61 5.64
N ALA A 127 -8.25 24.52 6.61
CA ALA A 127 -8.84 25.84 6.44
C ALA A 127 -8.23 26.55 5.21
N GLY A 128 -9.10 27.05 4.31
CA GLY A 128 -8.70 27.65 3.03
C GLY A 128 -8.57 26.67 1.86
N VAL A 129 -8.79 25.38 2.08
CA VAL A 129 -8.82 24.32 1.05
C VAL A 129 -10.27 23.87 0.83
N GLU A 130 -10.67 23.64 -0.42
CA GLU A 130 -11.96 23.01 -0.74
C GLU A 130 -11.90 21.51 -0.40
N VAL A 131 -12.72 21.06 0.56
CA VAL A 131 -12.78 19.65 0.97
C VAL A 131 -13.97 18.95 0.33
N ASP A 132 -13.71 17.93 -0.48
CA ASP A 132 -14.70 17.02 -1.04
C ASP A 132 -14.53 15.60 -0.44
N ILE A 133 -15.64 14.93 -0.15
CA ILE A 133 -15.63 13.54 0.36
C ILE A 133 -16.50 12.72 -0.59
N ARG A 134 -15.93 11.65 -1.14
CA ARG A 134 -16.54 10.85 -2.19
C ARG A 134 -16.40 9.36 -1.87
N TYR A 135 -17.34 8.57 -2.36
CA TYR A 135 -17.31 7.12 -2.22
C TYR A 135 -18.27 6.44 -3.22
N PRO A 136 -17.93 5.27 -3.82
CA PRO A 136 -16.62 4.60 -3.80
C PRO A 136 -15.69 5.03 -4.95
N THR A 137 -16.16 5.91 -5.84
CA THR A 137 -15.42 6.36 -7.03
C THR A 137 -15.37 7.87 -7.14
N TYR A 138 -14.37 8.36 -7.86
CA TYR A 138 -14.20 9.76 -8.22
C TYR A 138 -13.64 9.85 -9.65
N MET A 139 -14.11 10.80 -10.45
CA MET A 139 -13.68 10.98 -11.83
C MET A 139 -12.95 12.32 -11.96
N VAL A 140 -11.72 12.28 -12.47
CA VAL A 140 -10.90 13.48 -12.69
C VAL A 140 -10.17 13.38 -14.02
N ALA A 141 -10.27 14.41 -14.85
CA ALA A 141 -9.60 14.45 -16.16
C ALA A 141 -9.79 13.16 -17.03
N GLY A 142 -10.98 12.56 -16.97
CA GLY A 142 -11.29 11.31 -17.69
C GLY A 142 -10.64 10.04 -17.11
N VAL A 143 -10.12 10.10 -15.88
CA VAL A 143 -9.54 8.98 -15.14
C VAL A 143 -10.44 8.64 -13.96
N LEU A 144 -10.84 7.37 -13.85
CA LEU A 144 -11.60 6.90 -12.70
C LEU A 144 -10.64 6.52 -11.56
N CYS A 145 -10.87 7.11 -10.39
CA CYS A 145 -10.17 6.83 -9.15
C CYS A 145 -11.09 6.06 -8.21
N THR A 146 -10.60 4.97 -7.63
CA THR A 146 -11.28 4.23 -6.55
C THR A 146 -10.27 3.54 -5.63
N HIS A 147 -10.59 3.28 -4.36
CA HIS A 147 -9.64 2.59 -3.50
C HIS A 147 -9.38 1.13 -3.96
N GLY A 148 -10.41 0.41 -4.41
CA GLY A 148 -10.25 -0.93 -5.01
C GLY A 148 -10.43 -2.12 -4.07
N HIS A 149 -10.76 -1.91 -2.80
CA HIS A 149 -10.93 -2.97 -1.79
C HIS A 149 -11.99 -4.04 -2.12
N TYR A 150 -12.92 -3.78 -3.06
CA TYR A 150 -13.84 -4.81 -3.55
C TYR A 150 -13.13 -6.00 -4.23
N LEU A 151 -11.89 -5.83 -4.69
CA LEU A 151 -11.11 -6.90 -5.33
C LEU A 151 -10.87 -8.08 -4.40
N ASP A 152 -10.86 -7.85 -3.08
CA ASP A 152 -10.62 -8.90 -2.10
C ASP A 152 -11.64 -10.02 -2.19
N PHE A 153 -12.89 -9.72 -2.58
CA PHE A 153 -13.90 -10.75 -2.81
C PHE A 153 -13.45 -11.77 -3.87
N HIS A 154 -12.93 -11.28 -5.01
CA HIS A 154 -12.49 -12.13 -6.11
C HIS A 154 -11.14 -12.79 -5.83
N ALA A 155 -10.21 -12.05 -5.21
CA ALA A 155 -8.93 -12.61 -4.76
C ALA A 155 -9.17 -13.79 -3.81
N ARG A 156 -10.13 -13.67 -2.87
CA ARG A 156 -10.47 -14.72 -1.89
C ARG A 156 -11.00 -15.99 -2.52
N ARG A 157 -11.77 -15.89 -3.61
CA ARG A 157 -12.30 -17.06 -4.32
C ARG A 157 -11.20 -17.83 -5.05
N SER A 158 -10.14 -17.14 -5.48
CA SER A 158 -8.99 -17.72 -6.19
C SER A 158 -7.86 -18.18 -5.24
N GLY A 159 -7.87 -17.74 -3.97
CA GLY A 159 -6.84 -18.03 -2.97
C GLY A 159 -6.92 -19.41 -2.30
N ALA A 160 -6.17 -19.61 -1.21
CA ALA A 160 -6.07 -20.89 -0.49
C ALA A 160 -7.37 -21.33 0.19
N ALA A 161 -7.49 -22.65 0.50
CA ALA A 161 -8.74 -23.25 0.98
C ALA A 161 -9.37 -22.60 2.22
N PRO A 162 -8.63 -22.18 3.27
CA PRO A 162 -9.23 -21.51 4.43
C PRO A 162 -9.84 -20.13 4.08
N GLY A 163 -9.15 -19.33 3.26
CA GLY A 163 -9.66 -18.03 2.82
C GLY A 163 -10.93 -18.15 1.98
N ARG A 164 -11.02 -19.17 1.13
CA ARG A 164 -12.24 -19.48 0.35
C ARG A 164 -13.43 -19.82 1.25
N LEU A 165 -13.22 -20.56 2.34
CA LEU A 165 -14.29 -20.91 3.29
C LEU A 165 -14.81 -19.68 4.02
N LEU A 166 -13.92 -18.83 4.53
CA LEU A 166 -14.32 -17.58 5.19
C LEU A 166 -15.07 -16.65 4.22
N ALA A 167 -14.57 -16.49 2.99
CA ALA A 167 -15.23 -15.66 1.99
C ALA A 167 -16.62 -16.19 1.62
N ARG A 168 -16.78 -17.51 1.48
CA ARG A 168 -18.09 -18.14 1.27
C ARG A 168 -19.05 -17.90 2.44
N ALA A 169 -18.55 -17.98 3.68
CA ALA A 169 -19.35 -17.73 4.87
C ALA A 169 -19.80 -16.26 4.93
N LEU A 170 -18.88 -15.31 4.76
CA LEU A 170 -19.20 -13.88 4.74
C LEU A 170 -20.18 -13.55 3.61
N TRP A 171 -19.96 -14.08 2.40
CA TRP A 171 -20.90 -13.93 1.28
C TRP A 171 -22.28 -14.49 1.60
N SER A 172 -22.35 -15.71 2.15
CA SER A 172 -23.63 -16.33 2.51
C SER A 172 -24.42 -15.52 3.52
N ILE A 173 -23.72 -14.84 4.45
CA ILE A 173 -24.35 -13.93 5.43
C ILE A 173 -24.78 -12.63 4.74
N ALA A 174 -23.91 -12.05 3.91
CA ALA A 174 -24.12 -10.76 3.27
C ALA A 174 -25.28 -10.78 2.25
N VAL A 175 -25.35 -11.81 1.39
CA VAL A 175 -26.29 -11.86 0.26
C VAL A 175 -27.34 -12.96 0.37
N GLY A 176 -27.45 -13.61 1.54
CA GLY A 176 -28.45 -14.66 1.78
C GLY A 176 -28.26 -15.93 0.95
N GLY A 177 -27.03 -16.19 0.47
CA GLY A 177 -26.68 -17.42 -0.25
C GLY A 177 -27.16 -17.51 -1.71
N GLN A 178 -27.68 -16.43 -2.30
CA GLN A 178 -28.05 -16.42 -3.71
C GLN A 178 -26.83 -16.24 -4.63
N GLU A 179 -26.72 -17.07 -5.66
CA GLU A 179 -25.71 -16.90 -6.72
C GLU A 179 -26.19 -15.88 -7.76
N HIS A 180 -25.48 -14.78 -7.88
CA HIS A 180 -25.67 -13.75 -8.90
C HIS A 180 -24.35 -12.99 -9.13
N THR A 181 -24.30 -12.15 -10.17
CA THR A 181 -23.17 -11.24 -10.38
C THR A 181 -23.19 -10.16 -9.27
N PRO A 182 -22.14 -10.05 -8.43
CA PRO A 182 -22.14 -9.09 -7.33
C PRO A 182 -22.33 -7.65 -7.81
N GLY A 183 -23.32 -6.96 -7.25
CA GLY A 183 -23.50 -5.53 -7.32
C GLY A 183 -22.68 -4.79 -6.25
N ILE A 184 -22.83 -3.46 -6.20
CA ILE A 184 -22.11 -2.64 -5.22
C ILE A 184 -22.57 -2.97 -3.80
N GLU A 185 -23.87 -3.18 -3.60
CA GLU A 185 -24.46 -3.51 -2.30
C GLU A 185 -23.92 -4.82 -1.73
N ASP A 186 -23.63 -5.82 -2.58
CA ASP A 186 -23.10 -7.11 -2.15
C ASP A 186 -21.63 -7.03 -1.70
N TYR A 187 -20.82 -6.24 -2.41
CA TYR A 187 -19.45 -5.95 -1.98
C TYR A 187 -19.47 -5.19 -0.66
N GLU A 188 -20.29 -4.13 -0.56
CA GLU A 188 -20.45 -3.34 0.65
C GLU A 188 -20.86 -4.19 1.85
N ALA A 189 -21.86 -5.05 1.70
CA ALA A 189 -22.33 -5.92 2.78
C ALA A 189 -21.23 -6.86 3.27
N THR A 190 -20.39 -7.37 2.35
CA THR A 190 -19.27 -8.26 2.70
C THR A 190 -18.17 -7.51 3.49
N ILE A 191 -17.86 -6.27 3.11
CA ILE A 191 -16.80 -5.47 3.71
C ILE A 191 -17.24 -4.91 5.06
N THR A 192 -18.42 -4.29 5.11
CA THR A 192 -18.98 -3.60 6.28
C THR A 192 -18.97 -4.49 7.53
N LEU A 193 -19.33 -5.77 7.38
CA LEU A 193 -19.41 -6.71 8.50
C LEU A 193 -18.06 -6.89 9.20
N LEU A 194 -16.99 -7.06 8.41
CA LEU A 194 -15.65 -7.28 8.94
C LEU A 194 -15.03 -5.98 9.46
N THR A 195 -15.13 -4.90 8.68
CA THR A 195 -14.51 -3.61 9.03
C THR A 195 -15.15 -3.00 10.28
N SER A 196 -16.48 -3.08 10.42
CA SER A 196 -17.20 -2.56 11.60
C SER A 196 -16.89 -3.33 12.88
N LEU A 197 -16.73 -4.66 12.80
CA LEU A 197 -16.32 -5.48 13.93
C LEU A 197 -14.91 -5.10 14.39
N LEU A 198 -13.95 -5.05 13.47
CA LEU A 198 -12.57 -4.70 13.77
C LEU A 198 -12.45 -3.28 14.34
N TYR A 199 -13.15 -2.32 13.73
CA TYR A 199 -13.25 -0.96 14.24
C TYR A 199 -13.78 -0.91 15.68
N THR A 200 -14.90 -1.59 15.95
CA THR A 200 -15.52 -1.63 17.29
C THR A 200 -14.55 -2.17 18.33
N ILE A 201 -13.82 -3.24 18.00
CA ILE A 201 -12.81 -3.79 18.89
C ILE A 201 -11.70 -2.77 19.11
N ALA A 202 -11.17 -2.12 18.06
CA ALA A 202 -10.08 -1.16 18.16
C ALA A 202 -10.39 0.03 19.07
N GLN A 203 -11.65 0.48 19.12
CA GLN A 203 -12.07 1.62 19.96
C GLN A 203 -12.27 1.27 21.45
N LEU A 204 -12.17 0.00 21.87
CA LEU A 204 -12.25 -0.37 23.29
C LEU A 204 -11.01 0.14 24.07
N PRO A 205 -11.10 0.39 25.39
CA PRO A 205 -9.97 0.92 26.19
C PRO A 205 -8.66 0.13 26.11
N ASN A 206 -8.73 -1.16 25.76
CA ASN A 206 -7.57 -2.02 25.49
C ASN A 206 -7.69 -2.74 24.13
N GLY A 207 -8.53 -2.23 23.23
CA GLY A 207 -8.92 -2.83 21.96
C GLY A 207 -7.76 -3.19 21.07
N THR A 208 -6.96 -2.18 20.70
CA THR A 208 -5.73 -2.35 19.93
C THR A 208 -4.77 -3.36 20.58
N GLN A 209 -4.60 -3.32 21.90
CA GLN A 209 -3.73 -4.29 22.59
C GLN A 209 -4.31 -5.71 22.56
N ALA A 210 -5.62 -5.86 22.72
CA ALA A 210 -6.32 -7.14 22.66
C ALA A 210 -6.24 -7.75 21.26
N GLN A 211 -6.44 -6.96 20.20
CA GLN A 211 -6.24 -7.39 18.81
C GLN A 211 -4.80 -7.83 18.59
N ARG A 212 -3.81 -7.03 18.98
CA ARG A 212 -2.38 -7.39 18.87
C ARG A 212 -2.07 -8.72 19.56
N ARG A 213 -2.62 -8.96 20.76
CA ARG A 213 -2.46 -10.22 21.49
C ARG A 213 -3.14 -11.38 20.78
N ALA A 214 -4.37 -11.21 20.30
CA ALA A 214 -5.09 -12.25 19.57
C ALA A 214 -4.32 -12.66 18.29
N PHE A 215 -3.87 -11.69 17.50
CA PHE A 215 -3.05 -11.96 16.31
C PHE A 215 -1.72 -12.62 16.64
N ALA A 216 -1.03 -12.20 17.71
CA ALA A 216 0.20 -12.85 18.15
C ALA A 216 -0.01 -14.32 18.54
N VAL A 217 -1.17 -14.67 19.11
CA VAL A 217 -1.55 -16.06 19.40
C VAL A 217 -1.78 -16.85 18.10
N PHE A 218 -2.49 -16.27 17.13
CA PHE A 218 -2.70 -16.90 15.82
C PHE A 218 -1.37 -17.14 15.09
N GLU A 219 -0.45 -16.17 15.06
CA GLU A 219 0.90 -16.36 14.50
C GLU A 219 1.66 -17.51 15.18
N GLY A 220 1.54 -17.62 16.51
CA GLY A 220 2.17 -18.70 17.27
C GLY A 220 1.64 -20.07 16.86
N LEU A 221 0.33 -20.18 16.63
CA LEU A 221 -0.33 -21.41 16.18
C LEU A 221 0.08 -21.77 14.74
N GLU A 222 0.11 -20.80 13.83
CA GLU A 222 0.53 -21.02 12.44
C GLU A 222 1.99 -21.50 12.35
N ARG A 223 2.90 -20.90 13.14
CA ARG A 223 4.29 -21.36 13.22
C ARG A 223 4.38 -22.80 13.74
N ALA A 224 3.59 -23.17 14.75
CA ALA A 224 3.56 -24.53 15.26
C ALA A 224 3.08 -25.53 14.20
N VAL A 225 2.05 -25.18 13.42
CA VAL A 225 1.55 -26.01 12.31
C VAL A 225 2.57 -26.11 11.16
N ARG A 226 3.28 -25.02 10.84
CA ARG A 226 4.32 -24.99 9.79
C ARG A 226 5.51 -25.89 10.17
N VAL A 227 5.94 -25.85 11.43
CA VAL A 227 6.99 -26.73 11.97
C VAL A 227 6.55 -28.20 11.96
N ALA A 228 5.29 -28.47 12.29
CA ALA A 228 4.73 -29.83 12.23
C ALA A 228 4.55 -30.38 10.81
N ARG A 229 4.60 -29.52 9.78
CA ARG A 229 4.36 -29.87 8.37
C ARG A 229 5.60 -29.87 7.48
N ALA A 230 6.81 -29.65 8.00
CA ALA A 230 8.02 -29.73 7.18
C ALA A 230 8.43 -31.20 6.93
N PRO A 231 8.36 -31.74 5.70
CA PRO A 231 9.03 -32.98 5.36
C PRO A 231 10.51 -32.67 5.05
N ALA A 232 11.38 -33.63 5.32
CA ALA A 232 12.80 -33.60 4.99
C ALA A 232 13.04 -33.42 3.48
N VAL A 233 13.33 -32.18 3.05
CA VAL A 233 13.86 -31.89 1.71
C VAL A 233 15.31 -31.45 1.88
N ALA A 234 16.17 -32.46 2.00
CA ALA A 234 17.62 -32.30 1.91
C ALA A 234 18.14 -33.43 1.02
N MET A 235 18.10 -33.21 -0.29
CA MET A 235 19.04 -33.78 -1.26
C MET A 235 18.59 -33.40 -2.68
N GLU A 236 19.34 -32.51 -3.32
CA GLU A 236 19.82 -32.67 -4.70
C GLU A 236 20.64 -31.43 -5.07
N HIS A 237 21.88 -31.65 -5.51
CA HIS A 237 22.47 -31.06 -6.71
C HIS A 237 23.98 -31.35 -6.74
N GLY A 238 24.33 -32.41 -7.47
CA GLY A 238 25.67 -32.68 -7.97
C GLY A 238 25.65 -32.71 -9.50
N GLY A 239 26.71 -32.18 -10.12
CA GLY A 239 26.95 -32.15 -11.57
C GLY A 239 26.49 -30.83 -12.22
N ASP A 240 27.25 -30.09 -13.02
CA ASP A 240 28.53 -30.39 -13.67
C ASP A 240 29.34 -29.11 -13.91
N TRP A 241 30.65 -29.29 -14.03
CA TRP A 241 31.67 -28.27 -14.24
C TRP A 241 32.28 -28.46 -15.62
N VAL A 242 31.90 -27.64 -16.61
CA VAL A 242 32.80 -27.07 -17.65
C VAL A 242 32.13 -25.83 -18.24
N GLU A 243 32.57 -24.64 -17.85
CA GLU A 243 32.66 -23.53 -18.81
C GLU A 243 33.65 -22.45 -18.34
N SER A 244 34.34 -21.92 -19.34
CA SER A 244 35.59 -21.18 -19.39
C SER A 244 35.73 -19.94 -18.49
N ARG A 245 36.93 -19.36 -18.44
CA ARG A 245 37.37 -18.19 -17.63
C ARG A 245 36.44 -16.95 -17.62
N ALA A 246 35.47 -16.82 -18.53
CA ALA A 246 34.41 -15.81 -18.43
C ALA A 246 33.40 -16.12 -17.30
N ALA A 247 33.18 -17.40 -16.97
CA ALA A 247 32.30 -17.89 -15.92
C ALA A 247 32.82 -17.64 -14.49
N ALA A 248 34.11 -17.32 -14.30
CA ALA A 248 34.67 -17.02 -12.99
C ALA A 248 34.30 -15.60 -12.51
N VAL A 249 34.29 -14.64 -13.44
CA VAL A 249 33.90 -13.25 -13.15
C VAL A 249 32.40 -13.15 -12.91
N THR A 250 31.58 -13.84 -13.71
CA THR A 250 30.13 -13.89 -13.51
C THR A 250 29.74 -14.69 -12.26
N ARG A 251 30.48 -15.74 -11.90
CA ARG A 251 30.29 -16.44 -10.61
C ARG A 251 30.64 -15.54 -9.41
N GLY A 252 31.73 -14.78 -9.49
CA GLY A 252 32.12 -13.82 -8.45
C GLY A 252 31.01 -12.78 -8.20
N ARG A 253 30.57 -12.09 -9.26
CA ARG A 253 29.48 -11.11 -9.17
C ARG A 253 28.18 -11.70 -8.64
N ARG A 254 27.83 -12.92 -9.06
CA ARG A 254 26.63 -13.62 -8.56
C ARG A 254 26.73 -13.96 -7.07
N LEU A 255 27.91 -14.30 -6.57
CA LEU A 255 28.15 -14.57 -5.15
C LEU A 255 28.08 -13.27 -4.34
N GLU A 256 28.76 -12.21 -4.78
CA GLU A 256 28.72 -10.90 -4.14
C GLU A 256 27.29 -10.34 -4.07
N ARG A 257 26.53 -10.42 -5.16
CA ARG A 257 25.11 -10.06 -5.18
C ARG A 257 24.30 -10.87 -4.17
N LYS A 258 24.45 -12.21 -4.14
CA LYS A 258 23.77 -13.07 -3.17
C LYS A 258 24.15 -12.72 -1.72
N GLU A 259 25.39 -12.32 -1.46
CA GLU A 259 25.84 -11.87 -0.14
C GLU A 259 25.24 -10.53 0.25
N ARG A 260 25.16 -9.56 -0.67
CA ARG A 260 24.47 -8.28 -0.48
C ARG A 260 22.97 -8.48 -0.21
N GLU A 261 22.29 -9.30 -1.00
CA GLU A 261 20.89 -9.69 -0.77
C GLU A 261 20.69 -10.31 0.62
N ARG A 262 21.60 -11.21 1.03
CA ARG A 262 21.59 -11.82 2.37
C ARG A 262 21.84 -10.79 3.47
N ALA A 263 22.75 -9.84 3.25
CA ALA A 263 23.04 -8.78 4.20
C ALA A 263 21.84 -7.84 4.37
N GLY A 264 21.21 -7.42 3.27
CA GLY A 264 20.00 -6.61 3.27
C GLY A 264 18.85 -7.29 4.02
N TYR A 265 18.59 -8.57 3.74
CA TYR A 265 17.58 -9.34 4.47
C TYR A 265 17.88 -9.45 5.98
N ARG A 266 19.15 -9.73 6.36
CA ARG A 266 19.54 -9.75 7.77
C ARG A 266 19.34 -8.39 8.44
N HIS A 267 19.69 -7.30 7.76
CA HIS A 267 19.51 -5.95 8.25
C HIS A 267 18.02 -5.62 8.47
N ALA A 268 17.16 -5.92 7.49
CA ALA A 268 15.71 -5.74 7.61
C ALA A 268 15.13 -6.52 8.80
N ARG A 269 15.56 -7.77 9.01
CA ARG A 269 15.17 -8.59 10.17
C ARG A 269 15.60 -7.97 11.51
N VAL A 270 16.79 -7.38 11.57
CA VAL A 270 17.31 -6.72 12.77
C VAL A 270 16.53 -5.43 13.06
N ASN A 271 16.27 -4.61 12.02
CA ASN A 271 15.49 -3.39 12.14
C ASN A 271 14.07 -3.68 12.60
N GLU A 272 13.41 -4.67 12.00
CA GLU A 272 12.08 -5.13 12.41
C GLU A 272 12.08 -5.62 13.87
N ALA A 273 13.07 -6.40 14.29
CA ALA A 273 13.17 -6.84 15.69
C ALA A 273 13.39 -5.66 16.66
N ALA A 274 14.17 -4.65 16.26
CA ALA A 274 14.38 -3.44 17.05
C ALA A 274 13.11 -2.59 17.14
N ARG A 275 12.40 -2.42 16.03
CA ARG A 275 11.11 -1.73 15.96
C ARG A 275 10.11 -2.36 16.93
N ARG A 276 9.90 -3.67 16.87
CA ARG A 276 8.98 -4.38 17.79
C ARG A 276 9.32 -4.17 19.26
N ARG A 277 10.61 -4.16 19.62
CA ARG A 277 11.02 -3.86 21.00
C ARG A 277 10.64 -2.46 21.43
N ARG A 278 10.68 -1.47 20.52
CA ARG A 278 10.29 -0.09 20.80
C ARG A 278 8.77 0.12 20.83
N THR A 279 8.05 -0.45 19.86
CA THR A 279 6.62 -0.16 19.63
C THR A 279 5.68 -1.16 20.27
N GLY A 280 6.17 -2.34 20.66
CA GLY A 280 5.35 -3.47 21.08
C GLY A 280 4.40 -4.00 19.99
N ALA A 281 4.61 -3.59 18.74
CA ALA A 281 3.78 -4.01 17.62
C ALA A 281 4.14 -5.44 17.17
N PRO A 282 3.17 -6.19 16.64
CA PRO A 282 3.37 -7.55 16.12
C PRO A 282 4.15 -7.56 14.80
N THR A 283 4.34 -8.76 14.22
CA THR A 283 5.02 -8.88 12.93
C THR A 283 4.23 -8.16 11.85
N GLY A 284 4.86 -7.25 11.12
CA GLY A 284 4.19 -6.45 10.09
C GLY A 284 3.97 -7.19 8.77
N GLY A 285 3.63 -8.48 8.74
CA GLY A 285 3.52 -9.15 7.43
C GLY A 285 2.78 -10.47 7.32
N GLU A 286 2.57 -11.26 8.38
CA GLU A 286 1.97 -12.59 8.20
C GLU A 286 0.51 -12.70 8.71
N ALA A 287 0.19 -12.51 9.99
CA ALA A 287 -1.15 -12.90 10.47
C ALA A 287 -2.29 -11.88 10.24
N ALA A 288 -2.04 -10.57 10.30
CA ALA A 288 -3.13 -9.59 10.14
C ALA A 288 -3.32 -9.13 8.69
N SER A 289 -2.25 -9.10 7.90
CA SER A 289 -2.31 -8.91 6.45
C SER A 289 -3.25 -9.96 5.85
N HIS A 290 -3.06 -11.25 6.16
CA HIS A 290 -3.93 -12.34 5.66
C HIS A 290 -5.40 -12.29 6.10
N ALA A 291 -5.73 -11.64 7.22
CA ALA A 291 -7.10 -11.58 7.72
C ALA A 291 -7.94 -10.49 7.01
N VAL A 292 -7.29 -9.39 6.62
CA VAL A 292 -7.97 -8.23 6.03
C VAL A 292 -7.72 -8.15 4.53
N ARG A 293 -6.49 -8.41 4.06
CA ARG A 293 -6.07 -8.26 2.67
C ARG A 293 -5.55 -9.56 2.08
N LEU A 294 -5.98 -9.93 0.88
CA LEU A 294 -5.54 -11.20 0.30
C LEU A 294 -4.36 -11.09 -0.66
N VAL A 295 -4.19 -9.95 -1.31
CA VAL A 295 -3.04 -9.69 -2.19
C VAL A 295 -1.87 -9.24 -1.32
N ASN A 296 -0.81 -10.05 -1.25
CA ASN A 296 0.39 -9.67 -0.51
C ASN A 296 1.18 -8.65 -1.37
N PRO A 297 1.70 -7.55 -0.80
CA PRO A 297 2.53 -6.59 -1.54
C PRO A 297 3.72 -7.25 -2.26
N SER A 298 4.19 -8.39 -1.76
CA SER A 298 5.27 -9.20 -2.34
C SER A 298 4.86 -9.99 -3.58
N ASP A 299 3.57 -10.26 -3.79
CA ASP A 299 3.10 -11.06 -4.91
C ASP A 299 3.30 -10.34 -6.25
N ALA A 300 3.16 -11.07 -7.35
CA ALA A 300 3.08 -10.44 -8.66
C ALA A 300 1.70 -9.78 -8.84
N ALA A 301 1.68 -8.56 -9.39
CA ALA A 301 0.47 -7.76 -9.48
C ALA A 301 -0.63 -8.34 -10.39
N GLY A 302 -0.30 -9.27 -11.30
CA GLY A 302 -1.24 -9.80 -12.29
C GLY A 302 -2.51 -10.41 -11.69
N ALA A 303 -2.40 -11.12 -10.57
CA ALA A 303 -3.56 -11.69 -9.88
C ALA A 303 -4.46 -10.61 -9.27
N GLY A 304 -3.87 -9.57 -8.67
CA GLY A 304 -4.61 -8.43 -8.10
C GLY A 304 -5.33 -7.63 -9.19
N VAL A 305 -4.65 -7.35 -10.30
CA VAL A 305 -5.25 -6.65 -11.46
C VAL A 305 -6.39 -7.47 -12.06
N ALA A 306 -6.24 -8.79 -12.21
CA ALA A 306 -7.30 -9.64 -12.72
C ALA A 306 -8.53 -9.68 -11.80
N ALA A 307 -8.32 -9.78 -10.48
CA ALA A 307 -9.40 -9.71 -9.49
C ALA A 307 -10.12 -8.36 -9.53
N PHE A 308 -9.38 -7.26 -9.70
CA PHE A 308 -9.94 -5.92 -9.78
C PHE A 308 -10.69 -5.67 -11.09
N GLU A 309 -10.19 -6.17 -12.24
CA GLU A 309 -10.91 -6.06 -13.52
C GLU A 309 -12.28 -6.76 -13.47
N GLN A 310 -12.42 -7.84 -12.70
CA GLN A 310 -13.73 -8.46 -12.47
C GLN A 310 -14.70 -7.52 -11.73
N VAL A 311 -14.22 -6.73 -10.75
CA VAL A 311 -15.03 -5.71 -10.08
C VAL A 311 -15.46 -4.63 -11.07
N VAL A 312 -14.51 -4.10 -11.85
CA VAL A 312 -14.77 -3.06 -12.85
C VAL A 312 -15.79 -3.51 -13.87
N THR A 313 -15.70 -4.77 -14.31
CA THR A 313 -16.64 -5.41 -15.23
C THR A 313 -18.03 -5.52 -14.61
N ASN A 314 -18.12 -6.05 -13.39
CA ASN A 314 -19.41 -6.24 -12.70
C ASN A 314 -20.13 -4.92 -12.42
N LEU A 315 -19.38 -3.86 -12.08
CA LEU A 315 -19.95 -2.56 -11.73
C LEU A 315 -20.05 -1.59 -12.90
N GLY A 316 -19.62 -1.98 -14.10
CA GLY A 316 -19.66 -1.14 -15.30
C GLY A 316 -18.80 0.13 -15.20
N TRP A 317 -17.80 0.15 -14.33
CA TRP A 317 -16.98 1.36 -14.08
C TRP A 317 -16.15 1.80 -15.30
N ALA A 318 -15.93 0.90 -16.26
CA ALA A 318 -15.24 1.20 -17.52
C ALA A 318 -16.11 1.85 -18.60
N ALA A 319 -17.40 2.10 -18.34
CA ALA A 319 -18.33 2.59 -19.38
C ALA A 319 -17.94 3.95 -19.99
N GLY A 320 -17.13 4.76 -19.29
CA GLY A 320 -16.72 6.10 -19.73
C GLY A 320 -15.22 6.37 -19.71
N THR A 321 -14.38 5.35 -19.46
CA THR A 321 -12.93 5.53 -19.42
C THR A 321 -12.19 4.21 -19.64
N ASP A 322 -11.00 4.30 -20.22
CA ASP A 322 -10.01 3.24 -20.35
C ASP A 322 -8.84 3.38 -19.34
N LYS A 323 -8.92 4.37 -18.44
CA LYS A 323 -7.88 4.70 -17.47
C LYS A 323 -8.44 4.64 -16.05
N ILE A 324 -7.91 3.71 -15.26
CA ILE A 324 -8.31 3.54 -13.86
C ILE A 324 -7.09 3.62 -12.95
N VAL A 325 -7.17 4.50 -11.95
CA VAL A 325 -6.24 4.55 -10.81
C VAL A 325 -6.93 3.89 -9.63
N PHE A 326 -6.28 2.88 -9.06
CA PHE A 326 -6.75 2.26 -7.82
C PHE A 326 -5.65 2.15 -6.77
N ALA A 327 -5.98 1.59 -5.60
CA ALA A 327 -5.10 1.50 -4.45
C ALA A 327 -5.19 0.09 -3.84
N HIS A 328 -5.05 -0.06 -2.52
CA HIS A 328 -5.38 -1.27 -1.75
C HIS A 328 -4.42 -2.46 -1.90
N THR A 329 -3.82 -2.75 -3.07
CA THR A 329 -2.88 -3.88 -3.19
C THR A 329 -1.48 -3.57 -2.65
N HIS A 330 -1.20 -2.29 -2.38
CA HIS A 330 0.13 -1.76 -2.03
C HIS A 330 1.21 -2.02 -3.09
N GLN A 331 0.82 -2.40 -4.31
CA GLN A 331 1.73 -2.66 -5.41
C GLN A 331 1.65 -1.51 -6.39
N ALA A 332 2.70 -0.71 -6.51
CA ALA A 332 2.69 0.43 -7.41
C ALA A 332 2.67 -0.04 -8.88
N LEU A 333 1.68 0.42 -9.65
CA LEU A 333 1.49 0.06 -11.07
C LEU A 333 1.51 1.28 -11.98
N ASP A 334 2.10 1.11 -13.16
CA ASP A 334 2.25 2.18 -14.16
C ASP A 334 1.64 1.73 -15.50
N GLY A 335 0.35 2.00 -15.68
CA GLY A 335 -0.36 1.79 -16.93
C GLY A 335 -0.41 0.34 -17.42
N VAL A 336 -0.53 -0.61 -16.49
CA VAL A 336 -0.55 -2.05 -16.79
C VAL A 336 -1.88 -2.42 -17.45
N PRO A 337 -1.88 -3.13 -18.59
CA PRO A 337 -3.13 -3.56 -19.23
C PRO A 337 -3.84 -4.61 -18.37
N GLY A 338 -5.16 -4.51 -18.28
CA GLY A 338 -5.98 -5.58 -17.72
C GLY A 338 -5.93 -6.86 -18.57
N PRO A 339 -6.31 -8.02 -18.02
CA PRO A 339 -6.49 -9.26 -18.77
C PRO A 339 -7.26 -9.12 -20.10
N ALA A 340 -8.32 -8.30 -20.14
CA ALA A 340 -9.09 -8.04 -21.36
C ALA A 340 -8.37 -7.08 -22.35
N GLY A 341 -7.38 -6.33 -21.87
CA GLY A 341 -6.56 -5.41 -22.66
C GLY A 341 -7.22 -4.07 -23.01
N SER A 342 -8.50 -3.86 -22.70
CA SER A 342 -9.25 -2.63 -22.99
C SER A 342 -9.03 -1.51 -21.98
N ILE A 343 -8.57 -1.83 -20.77
CA ILE A 343 -8.39 -0.89 -19.67
C ILE A 343 -6.93 -0.93 -19.22
N ARG A 344 -6.37 0.23 -18.90
CA ARG A 344 -5.07 0.38 -18.26
C ARG A 344 -5.24 0.77 -16.80
N TYR A 345 -4.46 0.12 -15.96
CA TYR A 345 -4.50 0.26 -14.52
C TYR A 345 -3.22 0.88 -13.99
N TRP A 346 -3.40 1.90 -13.16
CA TRP A 346 -2.37 2.44 -12.29
C TRP A 346 -2.74 2.10 -10.85
N ASN A 347 -1.73 1.92 -10.02
CA ASN A 347 -1.93 1.74 -8.60
C ASN A 347 -0.97 2.66 -7.85
N THR A 348 -1.51 3.40 -6.90
CA THR A 348 -0.77 4.39 -6.11
C THR A 348 0.28 3.78 -5.19
N GLY A 349 0.28 2.46 -5.00
CA GLY A 349 1.16 1.74 -4.07
C GLY A 349 0.75 2.02 -2.63
N SER A 350 1.71 2.33 -1.76
CA SER A 350 1.40 2.65 -0.37
C SER A 350 2.44 3.56 0.28
N TRP A 351 2.08 4.05 1.47
CA TRP A 351 2.97 4.78 2.36
C TRP A 351 3.10 4.09 3.70
N ILE A 352 3.20 2.76 3.66
CA ILE A 352 3.48 1.91 4.81
C ILE A 352 4.68 1.02 4.50
N TYR A 353 5.61 0.92 5.44
CA TYR A 353 6.71 -0.04 5.34
C TYR A 353 6.36 -1.35 6.03
N GLU A 354 6.08 -2.39 5.25
CA GLU A 354 5.63 -3.71 5.71
C GLU A 354 6.33 -4.86 4.97
N PRO A 355 7.65 -5.00 5.15
CA PRO A 355 8.41 -6.01 4.42
C PRO A 355 7.93 -7.43 4.75
N ASP A 356 7.76 -8.27 3.73
CA ASP A 356 7.57 -9.70 3.91
C ASP A 356 8.90 -10.35 4.31
N LEU A 357 8.98 -10.73 5.59
CA LEU A 357 10.18 -11.31 6.19
C LEU A 357 10.01 -12.81 6.46
N SER A 358 9.08 -13.47 5.76
CA SER A 358 8.86 -14.92 5.82
C SER A 358 10.04 -15.71 5.23
N SER A 359 10.65 -15.15 4.18
CA SER A 359 11.83 -15.67 3.51
C SER A 359 12.62 -14.53 2.88
N ARG A 360 13.86 -14.82 2.47
CA ARG A 360 14.68 -13.85 1.73
C ARG A 360 14.05 -13.54 0.37
N GLU A 361 13.53 -14.56 -0.30
CA GLU A 361 12.91 -14.45 -1.61
C GLU A 361 11.66 -13.57 -1.55
N ALA A 362 10.82 -13.74 -0.51
CA ALA A 362 9.65 -12.89 -0.28
C ALA A 362 10.06 -11.43 -0.01
N TYR A 363 11.08 -11.20 0.83
CA TYR A 363 11.63 -9.86 1.06
C TYR A 363 12.11 -9.19 -0.23
N LEU A 364 12.86 -9.91 -1.07
CA LEU A 364 13.30 -9.38 -2.36
C LEU A 364 12.13 -9.11 -3.31
N SER A 365 11.05 -9.89 -3.21
CA SER A 365 9.82 -9.67 -3.97
C SER A 365 9.08 -8.42 -3.48
N TYR A 366 8.95 -8.24 -2.17
CA TYR A 366 8.44 -7.01 -1.55
C TYR A 366 9.19 -5.78 -2.06
N LEU A 367 10.53 -5.80 -2.02
CA LEU A 367 11.33 -4.67 -2.51
C LEU A 367 11.11 -4.33 -3.99
N ARG A 368 10.69 -5.30 -4.82
CA ARG A 368 10.38 -5.05 -6.25
C ARG A 368 8.97 -4.52 -6.46
N ASN A 369 8.02 -5.06 -5.71
CA ASN A 369 6.60 -4.94 -6.03
C ASN A 369 5.87 -3.96 -5.10
N GLY A 370 6.23 -3.96 -3.81
CA GLY A 370 5.53 -3.22 -2.75
C GLY A 370 6.40 -2.22 -2.00
N TRP A 371 7.51 -1.75 -2.61
CA TRP A 371 8.31 -0.70 -2.00
C TRP A 371 7.48 0.59 -1.87
N PRO A 372 7.37 1.19 -0.67
CA PRO A 372 6.45 2.29 -0.43
C PRO A 372 7.02 3.62 -0.92
N GLY A 373 6.17 4.66 -0.91
CA GLY A 373 6.57 6.01 -1.29
C GLY A 373 6.28 6.34 -2.74
N THR A 374 5.07 6.01 -3.18
CA THR A 374 4.61 6.21 -4.55
C THR A 374 3.35 7.07 -4.60
N ALA A 375 3.14 7.73 -5.72
CA ALA A 375 1.95 8.54 -6.00
C ALA A 375 1.64 8.48 -7.49
N VAL A 376 0.42 8.82 -7.90
CA VAL A 376 0.06 8.92 -9.32
C VAL A 376 -0.27 10.38 -9.64
N LEU A 377 0.40 10.94 -10.64
CA LEU A 377 0.09 12.26 -11.18
C LEU A 377 -0.86 12.10 -12.36
N ILE A 378 -2.00 12.78 -12.30
CA ILE A 378 -2.95 12.92 -13.41
C ILE A 378 -2.83 14.35 -13.93
N ASP A 379 -2.59 14.50 -15.22
CA ASP A 379 -2.50 15.80 -15.89
C ASP A 379 -3.42 15.77 -17.11
N SER A 380 -4.36 16.72 -17.21
CA SER A 380 -5.30 16.78 -18.34
C SER A 380 -4.63 17.00 -19.68
N ASP A 381 -3.42 17.55 -19.66
CA ASP A 381 -2.65 17.88 -20.86
C ASP A 381 -1.79 16.69 -21.30
N GLU A 382 -1.70 15.64 -20.48
CA GLU A 382 -1.00 14.39 -20.78
C GLU A 382 -1.99 13.25 -21.10
N PRO A 383 -1.66 12.34 -22.03
CA PRO A 383 -2.59 11.29 -22.44
C PRO A 383 -2.82 10.24 -21.35
N GLN A 384 -1.87 10.06 -20.44
CA GLN A 384 -1.84 8.99 -19.44
C GLN A 384 -1.38 9.51 -18.07
N PRO A 385 -1.92 8.96 -16.96
CA PRO A 385 -1.34 9.15 -15.64
C PRO A 385 0.11 8.69 -15.58
N ARG A 386 0.86 9.26 -14.64
CA ARG A 386 2.27 8.92 -14.41
C ARG A 386 2.49 8.46 -12.98
N LEU A 387 3.07 7.27 -12.81
CA LEU A 387 3.54 6.82 -11.50
C LEU A 387 4.79 7.58 -11.07
N LEU A 388 4.76 8.18 -9.89
CA LEU A 388 5.89 8.81 -9.22
C LEU A 388 6.43 7.86 -8.15
N ARG A 389 7.75 7.61 -8.15
CA ARG A 389 8.42 6.73 -7.18
C ARG A 389 9.38 7.53 -6.30
N LEU A 390 8.81 8.19 -5.30
CA LEU A 390 9.46 9.25 -4.52
C LEU A 390 10.55 8.70 -3.58
N ARG A 391 10.38 7.47 -3.09
CA ARG A 391 11.37 6.80 -2.21
C ARG A 391 12.18 5.72 -2.91
N GLU A 392 12.15 5.65 -4.24
CA GLU A 392 12.84 4.60 -5.00
C GLU A 392 14.36 4.60 -4.77
N HIS A 393 14.96 5.77 -4.58
CA HIS A 393 16.38 5.93 -4.24
C HIS A 393 16.76 5.36 -2.86
N LEU A 394 15.77 5.13 -1.98
CA LEU A 394 15.95 4.49 -0.68
C LEU A 394 15.76 2.96 -0.75
N ASN A 395 15.35 2.43 -1.89
CA ASN A 395 15.12 1.00 -2.08
C ASN A 395 16.46 0.24 -1.96
N PRO A 396 16.60 -0.70 -1.00
CA PRO A 396 17.81 -1.48 -0.85
C PRO A 396 18.20 -2.26 -2.11
N LEU A 397 17.26 -2.57 -3.02
CA LEU A 397 17.60 -3.20 -4.29
C LEU A 397 18.49 -2.34 -5.18
N HIS A 398 18.32 -1.02 -5.18
CA HIS A 398 19.11 -0.13 -6.03
C HIS A 398 20.55 0.00 -5.56
N GLN A 399 20.76 0.03 -4.25
CA GLN A 399 22.08 -0.07 -3.64
C GLN A 399 22.77 -1.41 -3.97
N MET A 400 22.00 -2.46 -4.29
CA MET A 400 22.54 -3.75 -4.70
C MET A 400 22.91 -3.81 -6.19
N THR A 401 22.39 -2.91 -7.04
CA THR A 401 22.59 -2.92 -8.50
C THR A 401 23.59 -1.87 -9.01
N GLU A 402 23.65 -0.68 -8.42
CA GLU A 402 24.50 0.43 -8.93
C GLU A 402 26.00 0.12 -8.90
N ASP A 403 26.46 -0.76 -8.00
CA ASP A 403 27.86 -1.19 -7.91
C ASP A 403 28.32 -2.10 -9.08
N ASP A 404 27.39 -2.71 -9.83
CA ASP A 404 27.73 -3.67 -10.89
C ASP A 404 28.06 -2.97 -12.24
N ASP A 405 27.60 -1.72 -12.44
CA ASP A 405 27.73 -0.95 -13.68
C ASP A 405 28.84 0.11 -13.67
N HIS A 406 29.60 0.24 -12.57
CA HIS A 406 30.88 0.95 -12.60
C HIS A 406 32.02 -0.04 -12.90
N PRO A 407 32.44 -0.21 -14.17
CA PRO A 407 33.70 -0.87 -14.44
C PRO A 407 34.76 -0.05 -13.73
N ARG A 408 35.37 -0.63 -12.69
CA ARG A 408 36.55 -0.09 -12.01
C ARG A 408 37.55 0.27 -13.11
N ARG A 409 37.57 1.55 -13.51
CA ARG A 409 38.66 2.12 -14.30
C ARG A 409 39.84 2.06 -13.36
N HIS A 410 40.53 0.92 -13.36
CA HIS A 410 41.85 0.80 -12.78
C HIS A 410 42.69 1.87 -13.49
N ARG A 411 42.90 2.99 -12.80
CA ARG A 411 43.97 3.94 -13.07
C ARG A 411 45.24 3.10 -13.01
N ILE A 412 45.71 2.65 -14.17
CA ILE A 412 47.07 2.16 -14.34
C ILE A 412 47.93 3.38 -14.04
N HIS A 413 48.42 3.48 -12.80
CA HIS A 413 49.55 4.33 -12.50
C HIS A 413 50.73 3.79 -13.30
N ARG A 414 50.96 4.40 -14.45
CA ARG A 414 52.18 4.26 -15.23
C ARG A 414 53.32 4.72 -14.32
N ILE A 415 54.07 3.76 -13.79
CA ILE A 415 55.33 4.01 -13.08
C ILE A 415 56.25 4.69 -14.09
N GLY A 416 56.41 6.00 -13.97
CA GLY A 416 57.43 6.76 -14.67
C GLY A 416 58.80 6.35 -14.12
N ARG A 417 59.65 5.79 -14.98
CA ARG A 417 61.10 5.75 -14.78
C ARG A 417 61.59 7.21 -14.74
N GLY A 418 62.18 7.60 -13.62
CA GLY A 418 63.02 8.79 -13.53
C GLY A 418 64.48 8.36 -13.47
N ASP A 419 65.16 8.40 -14.62
CA ASP A 419 66.61 8.57 -14.69
C ASP A 419 66.87 10.08 -14.67
N ASP A 420 67.67 10.56 -13.71
CA ASP A 420 68.85 11.42 -13.95
C ASP A 420 69.37 12.03 -12.64
N GLN A 421 70.58 11.60 -12.26
CA GLN A 421 71.50 12.33 -11.38
C GLN A 421 72.51 13.09 -12.24
N PRO A 422 72.83 14.37 -11.97
CA PRO A 422 74.12 14.92 -12.31
C PRO A 422 75.07 14.90 -11.11
N ARG A 423 76.24 14.30 -11.32
CA ARG A 423 77.39 14.34 -10.40
C ARG A 423 78.06 15.72 -10.41
N ALA A 424 78.77 15.94 -9.31
CA ALA A 424 79.41 17.16 -8.87
C ALA A 424 80.53 17.73 -9.77
N ARG A 425 80.64 19.05 -9.67
CA ARG A 425 81.85 19.92 -9.56
C ARG A 425 83.22 19.24 -9.70
N GLY A 426 84.03 19.83 -10.57
CA GLY A 426 85.49 19.76 -10.67
C GLY A 426 85.96 20.77 -11.69
#